data_AF-A0A323UN61-F1
#
_entry.id   AF-A0A323UN61-F1
#
_cell.length_a   1.000
_cell.length_b   1.000
_cell.length_c   1.000
_cell.angle_alpha   90.00
_cell.angle_beta   90.00
_cell.angle_gamma   90.00
#
_symmetry.space_group_name_H-M   'P 1'
#
loop_
_entity.id
_entity.type
_entity.pdbx_description
1 polymer ?
#
loop_
_entity_poly.entity_id
_entity_poly.type
_entity_poly.pdbx_seq_one_letter_code
_entity_poly.pdbx_strand_id
1 'polypeptide(L)' 'MSKATTAAMEALHGALALALANKIASGEATAADLAVARQFLKDNGIDAVPTDSNGLGKLAAQLPFQTDDDE' A
#
# COMPACT_ATOMS: atom_id res chain seq x y z
N MET A 1 18.79 -6.30 -25.50
CA MET A 1 17.44 -5.91 -25.06
C MET A 1 17.53 -4.49 -24.52
N SER A 2 16.90 -3.50 -25.16
CA SER A 2 16.89 -2.13 -24.61
C SER A 2 16.00 -2.09 -23.37
N LYS A 3 16.45 -1.44 -22.30
CA LYS A 3 15.65 -1.24 -21.09
C LYS A 3 14.49 -0.29 -21.42
N ALA A 4 13.31 -0.55 -20.86
CA ALA A 4 12.18 0.36 -21.01
C ALA A 4 12.51 1.76 -20.43
N THR A 5 11.87 2.79 -20.98
CA THR A 5 12.02 4.17 -20.52
C THR A 5 11.30 4.40 -19.19
N THR A 6 11.75 5.39 -18.42
CA THR A 6 11.10 5.78 -17.16
C THR A 6 9.64 6.18 -17.37
N ALA A 7 9.36 6.96 -18.42
CA ALA A 7 8.00 7.38 -18.75
C ALA A 7 7.06 6.19 -19.03
N ALA A 8 7.56 5.13 -19.68
CA ALA A 8 6.76 3.92 -19.90
C ALA A 8 6.46 3.18 -18.59
N MET A 9 7.39 3.19 -17.64
CA MET A 9 7.21 2.59 -16.32
C MET A 9 6.23 3.37 -15.44
N GLU A 10 6.29 4.70 -15.46
CA GLU A 10 5.35 5.57 -14.74
C GLU A 10 3.92 5.41 -15.27
N ALA A 11 3.76 5.39 -16.60
CA ALA A 11 2.46 5.16 -17.23
C ALA A 11 1.88 3.78 -16.86
N LEU A 12 2.73 2.74 -16.85
CA LEU A 12 2.32 1.40 -16.42
C LEU A 12 1.92 1.35 -14.95
N HIS A 13 2.68 2.03 -14.07
CA HIS A 13 2.38 2.13 -12.66
C HIS A 13 1.00 2.77 -12.43
N GLY A 14 0.73 3.92 -13.07
CA GLY A 14 -0.55 4.61 -12.95
C GLY A 14 -1.73 3.78 -13.49
N ALA A 15 -1.55 3.12 -14.63
CA ALA A 15 -2.58 2.26 -15.21
C ALA A 15 -2.90 1.05 -14.31
N LEU A 16 -1.88 0.42 -13.71
CA LEU A 16 -2.04 -0.69 -12.79
C LEU A 16 -2.79 -0.27 -11.52
N ALA A 17 -2.42 0.87 -10.94
CA ALA A 17 -3.09 1.42 -9.76
C ALA A 17 -4.58 1.69 -10.03
N LEU A 18 -4.90 2.33 -11.16
CA LEU A 18 -6.29 2.63 -11.55
C LEU A 18 -7.09 1.34 -11.81
N ALA A 19 -6.51 0.36 -12.50
CA ALA A 19 -7.18 -0.91 -12.79
C ALA A 19 -7.54 -1.68 -11.51
N LEU A 20 -6.60 -1.79 -10.57
CA LEU A 20 -6.85 -2.42 -9.28
C LEU A 20 -7.91 -1.66 -8.49
N ALA A 21 -7.83 -0.33 -8.42
CA ALA A 21 -8.81 0.50 -7.71
C ALA A 21 -10.23 0.34 -8.28
N ASN A 22 -10.38 0.41 -9.60
CA ASN A 22 -11.68 0.25 -10.25
C ASN A 22 -12.28 -1.13 -10.01
N LYS A 23 -11.47 -2.20 -10.08
CA LYS A 23 -11.92 -3.57 -9.85
C LYS A 23 -12.34 -3.82 -8.40
N ILE A 24 -11.67 -3.17 -7.45
CA ILE A 24 -12.06 -3.22 -6.03
C ILE A 24 -13.37 -2.45 -5.82
N ALA A 25 -13.48 -1.24 -6.38
CA ALA A 25 -14.67 -0.42 -6.25
C ALA A 25 -15.91 -1.03 -6.93
N SER A 26 -15.74 -1.82 -8.00
CA SER A 26 -16.84 -2.54 -8.64
C SER A 26 -17.33 -3.74 -7.84
N GLY A 27 -16.59 -4.20 -6.82
CA GLY A 27 -16.91 -5.41 -6.07
C GLY A 27 -16.59 -6.72 -6.80
N GLU A 28 -15.92 -6.65 -7.94
CA GLU A 28 -15.53 -7.82 -8.77
C GLU A 28 -14.12 -8.31 -8.46
N ALA A 29 -13.40 -7.64 -7.56
CA ALA A 29 -12.07 -8.03 -7.14
C ALA A 29 -12.08 -9.39 -6.44
N THR A 30 -11.26 -10.31 -6.94
CA THR A 30 -11.02 -11.60 -6.30
C THR A 30 -10.02 -11.46 -5.15
N ALA A 31 -9.89 -12.50 -4.32
CA ALA A 31 -8.85 -12.55 -3.29
C ALA A 31 -7.44 -12.35 -3.86
N ALA A 32 -7.18 -12.83 -5.09
CA ALA A 32 -5.90 -12.65 -5.75
C ALA A 32 -5.66 -11.19 -6.12
N ASP A 33 -6.69 -10.49 -6.64
CA ASP A 33 -6.59 -9.06 -6.96
C ASP A 33 -6.33 -8.22 -5.71
N LEU A 34 -7.00 -8.54 -4.60
CA LEU A 34 -6.79 -7.88 -3.31
C LEU A 34 -5.38 -8.12 -2.75
N ALA A 35 -4.84 -9.33 -2.91
CA ALA A 35 -3.47 -9.64 -2.52
C ALA A 35 -2.45 -8.84 -3.34
N VAL A 36 -2.67 -8.73 -4.66
CA VAL A 36 -1.85 -7.90 -5.55
C VAL A 36 -1.94 -6.42 -5.18
N ALA A 37 -3.15 -5.89 -4.92
CA ALA A 37 -3.34 -4.51 -4.51
C ALA A 37 -2.62 -4.19 -3.19
N ARG A 38 -2.75 -5.05 -2.17
CA ARG A 38 -2.02 -4.90 -0.91
C ARG A 38 -0.51 -4.89 -1.13
N GLN A 39 0.00 -5.80 -1.96
CA GLN A 39 1.43 -5.87 -2.26
C GLN A 39 1.92 -4.64 -3.03
N PHE A 40 1.15 -4.19 -4.03
CA PHE A 40 1.45 -2.98 -4.79
C PHE A 40 1.53 -1.74 -3.89
N LEU A 41 0.61 -1.58 -2.94
CA LEU A 41 0.66 -0.50 -1.96
C LEU A 41 1.92 -0.59 -1.09
N LYS A 42 2.22 -1.79 -0.54
CA LYS A 42 3.42 -2.03 0.28
C LYS A 42 4.72 -1.73 -0.47
N ASP A 43 4.85 -2.23 -1.70
CA ASP A 43 6.07 -2.07 -2.51
C ASP A 43 6.33 -0.61 -2.90
N ASN A 44 5.30 0.24 -2.83
CA ASN A 44 5.38 1.66 -3.10
C ASN A 44 5.31 2.52 -1.82
N GLY A 45 5.53 1.93 -0.64
CA GLY A 45 5.61 2.65 0.63
C GLY A 45 4.27 3.20 1.12
N ILE A 46 3.16 2.73 0.56
CA ILE A 46 1.82 3.01 1.06
C ILE A 46 1.44 1.85 1.99
N ASP A 47 2.09 1.81 3.14
CA ASP A 47 1.79 0.86 4.20
C ASP A 47 1.02 1.55 5.35
N ALA A 48 0.34 0.73 6.14
CA ALA A 48 -0.33 1.19 7.35
C ALA A 48 0.67 1.20 8.52
N VAL A 49 1.76 1.96 8.38
CA VAL A 49 2.70 2.16 9.49
C VAL A 49 2.09 3.17 10.47
N PRO A 50 2.00 2.84 11.77
CA PRO A 50 1.64 3.81 12.79
C PRO A 50 2.63 4.98 12.74
N THR A 51 2.13 6.17 12.45
CA THR A 51 2.91 7.41 12.56
C THR A 51 2.27 8.30 13.60
N ASP A 52 3.04 9.19 14.23
CA ASP A 52 2.54 10.15 15.22
C ASP A 52 1.37 11.00 14.69
N SER A 53 1.33 11.18 13.38
CA SER A 53 0.32 11.97 12.66
C SER A 53 -0.95 11.21 12.30
N ASN A 54 -0.97 9.86 12.34
CA ASN A 54 -2.10 9.06 11.86
C ASN A 54 -2.87 8.36 13.00
N GLY A 55 -4.08 7.86 12.68
CA GLY A 55 -4.97 7.24 13.66
C GLY A 55 -4.39 5.95 14.27
N LEU A 56 -3.50 5.26 13.56
CA LEU A 56 -2.83 4.06 14.04
C LEU A 56 -1.80 4.37 15.13
N GLY A 57 -1.00 5.44 14.97
CA GLY A 57 -0.05 5.87 16.00
C GLY A 57 -0.74 6.31 17.29
N LYS A 58 -1.85 7.06 17.17
CA LYS A 58 -2.66 7.46 18.33
C LYS A 58 -3.27 6.27 19.07
N LEU A 59 -3.70 5.24 18.34
CA LEU A 59 -4.23 4.02 18.94
C LEU A 59 -3.12 3.22 19.63
N ALA A 60 -1.95 3.10 19.00
CA ALA A 60 -0.78 2.45 19.61
C ALA A 60 -0.38 3.11 20.93
N ALA A 61 -0.35 4.44 20.99
CA ALA A 61 -0.05 5.20 22.22
C ALA A 61 -1.10 5.03 23.34
N GLN A 62 -2.32 4.58 23.02
CA GLN A 62 -3.38 4.33 24.00
C GLN A 62 -3.45 2.87 24.46
N LEU A 63 -2.72 1.96 23.81
CA LEU A 63 -2.67 0.57 24.23
C LEU A 63 -1.82 0.45 25.51
N PRO A 64 -2.25 -0.33 26.51
CA PRO A 64 -1.55 -0.50 27.78
C PRO A 64 -0.34 -1.45 27.68
N PHE A 65 0.32 -1.50 26.52
CA PHE A 65 1.54 -2.28 26.32
C PHE A 65 2.71 -1.31 26.24
N GLN A 66 3.76 -1.57 27.03
CA GLN A 66 5.01 -0.86 26.87
C GLN A 66 5.54 -1.20 25.47
N THR A 67 5.65 -0.22 24.59
CA THR A 67 6.55 -0.36 23.44
C THR A 67 7.94 -0.38 24.04
N ASP A 68 8.57 -1.55 24.05
CA ASP A 68 9.99 -1.67 24.36
C ASP A 68 10.73 -0.87 23.29
N ASP A 69 10.99 0.42 23.57
CA ASP A 69 11.80 1.33 22.75
C ASP A 69 13.31 1.01 22.90
N ASP A 70 13.67 -0.27 23.04
CA ASP A 70 15.04 -0.73 23.24
C ASP A 70 15.40 -1.83 22.23
N GLU A 71 15.80 -1.40 21.01
CA GLU A 71 17.08 -1.75 20.34
C GLU A 71 17.22 -1.07 18.96
#